data_AF-A0A7K1A949-F1
#
_entry.id   AF-A0A7K1A949-F1
#
_cell.length_a   1.000
_cell.length_b   1.000
_cell.length_c   1.000
_cell.angle_alpha   90.00
_cell.angle_beta   90.00
_cell.angle_gamma   90.00
#
_symmetry.space_group_name_H-M   'P 1'
#
loop_
_entity.id
_entity.type
_entity.pdbx_description
1 polymer ?
#
loop_
_entity_poly.entity_id
_entity_poly.type
_entity_poly.pdbx_seq_one_letter_code
_entity_poly.pdbx_strand_id
1 'polypeptide(L)'
;TIRRLREISVKRRSNGVIDIEIEADAFCHNMVRSVVGALMSAGSGRTSVLEVRKALSGQRNENAYKVQAPQGLTLIKIAYPAKSKLAAQAELTQRTRTLDDN
;
A
#
# COMPACT_ATOMS: atom_id res chain seq x y z
N THR A 1 -10.59 -7.94 -0.51
CA THR A 1 -11.11 -6.61 -0.14
C THR A 1 -10.28 -5.56 -0.83
N ILE A 2 -10.92 -4.52 -1.39
CA ILE A 2 -10.22 -3.46 -2.14
C ILE A 2 -9.82 -2.32 -1.20
N ARG A 3 -8.67 -1.71 -1.49
CA ARG A 3 -8.07 -0.59 -0.75
C ARG A 3 -7.65 0.50 -1.71
N ARG A 4 -7.73 1.76 -1.28
CA ARG A 4 -7.33 2.91 -2.08
C ARG A 4 -6.04 3.48 -1.52
N LEU A 5 -4.95 3.21 -2.22
CA LEU A 5 -3.70 3.94 -2.03
C LEU A 5 -3.91 5.37 -2.51
N ARG A 6 -3.66 6.35 -1.63
CA ARG A 6 -3.85 7.77 -1.90
C ARG A 6 -2.57 8.40 -2.42
N GLU A 7 -1.46 8.10 -1.76
CA GLU A 7 -0.16 8.63 -2.10
C GLU A 7 0.92 7.59 -1.85
N ILE A 8 1.92 7.58 -2.72
CA ILE A 8 3.18 6.86 -2.53
C ILE A 8 4.32 7.78 -2.90
N SER A 9 5.26 7.99 -1.98
CA SER A 9 6.45 8.79 -2.21
C SER A 9 7.70 7.96 -1.96
N VAL A 10 8.71 8.15 -2.80
CA VAL A 10 10.01 7.47 -2.72
C VAL A 10 11.08 8.56 -2.71
N LYS A 11 11.87 8.63 -1.64
CA LYS A 11 12.90 9.67 -1.46
C LYS A 11 14.22 9.04 -1.07
N ARG A 12 15.31 9.48 -1.70
CA ARG A 12 16.67 9.12 -1.30
C ARG A 12 17.21 10.17 -0.35
N ARG A 13 17.57 9.75 0.87
CA ARG A 13 18.28 10.59 1.85
C ARG A 13 19.74 10.76 1.47
N SER A 14 20.39 11.79 2.01
CA SER A 14 21.81 12.08 1.80
C SER A 14 22.74 10.95 2.26
N ASN A 15 22.35 10.17 3.27
CA ASN A 15 23.08 9.01 3.76
C ASN A 15 22.84 7.72 2.93
N GLY A 16 22.14 7.82 1.79
CA GLY A 16 21.88 6.70 0.89
C GLY A 16 20.65 5.85 1.24
N VAL A 17 19.98 6.11 2.37
CA VAL A 17 18.73 5.44 2.75
C VAL A 17 17.60 5.84 1.79
N ILE A 18 16.77 4.87 1.39
CA ILE A 18 15.54 5.12 0.63
C ILE A 18 14.36 5.07 1.58
N ASP A 19 13.66 6.19 1.70
CA ASP A 19 12.37 6.26 2.38
C ASP A 19 11.24 5.99 1.40
N ILE A 20 10.29 5.17 1.83
CA ILE A 20 9.05 4.92 1.10
C ILE A 20 7.89 5.24 2.06
N GLU A 21 7.15 6.29 1.75
CA GLU A 21 5.94 6.66 2.50
C GLU A 21 4.72 6.26 1.68
N ILE A 22 3.77 5.57 2.31
CA ILE A 22 2.53 5.14 1.67
C ILE A 22 1.36 5.62 2.53
N GLU A 23 0.48 6.43 1.92
CA GLU A 23 -0.80 6.79 2.49
C GLU A 23 -1.92 6.00 1.80
N ALA A 24 -2.81 5.40 2.59
CA ALA A 24 -4.00 4.74 2.09
C ALA A 24 -5.17 4.95 3.04
N ASP A 25 -6.38 4.72 2.53
CA ASP A 25 -7.58 4.72 3.37
C ASP A 25 -7.64 3.52 4.33
N ALA A 26 -7.08 2.38 3.92
CA ALA A 26 -6.79 1.22 4.75
C ALA A 26 -5.75 0.33 4.04
N PHE A 27 -5.13 -0.58 4.79
CA PHE A 27 -4.18 -1.56 4.26
C PHE A 27 -4.72 -2.98 4.43
N CYS A 28 -4.45 -3.87 3.46
CA CYS A 28 -4.66 -5.31 3.65
C CYS A 28 -3.41 -5.98 4.25
N HIS A 29 -3.54 -7.25 4.66
CA HIS A 29 -2.44 -7.99 5.25
C HIS A 29 -1.23 -8.02 4.30
N ASN A 30 -0.05 -7.67 4.81
CA ASN A 30 1.21 -7.55 4.07
C ASN A 30 1.25 -6.51 2.92
N MET A 31 0.19 -5.72 2.69
CA MET A 31 0.10 -4.77 1.55
C MET A 31 1.34 -3.90 1.38
N VAL A 32 1.71 -3.14 2.42
CA VAL A 32 2.85 -2.21 2.37
C VAL A 32 4.15 -2.96 2.08
N ARG A 33 4.38 -4.07 2.77
CA ARG A 33 5.60 -4.89 2.64
C ARG A 33 5.71 -5.55 1.26
N SER A 34 4.58 -5.89 0.62
CA SER A 34 4.54 -6.42 -0.75
C SER A 34 4.77 -5.31 -1.78
N VAL A 35 4.15 -4.13 -1.59
CA VAL A 35 4.37 -2.95 -2.47
C VAL A 35 5.84 -2.54 -2.45
N VAL A 36 6.47 -2.48 -1.27
CA VAL A 36 7.91 -2.21 -1.15
C VAL A 36 8.73 -3.28 -1.88
N GLY A 37 8.35 -4.56 -1.80
CA GLY A 37 8.99 -5.63 -2.57
C GLY A 37 8.93 -5.41 -4.09
N ALA A 38 7.79 -4.95 -4.60
CA ALA A 38 7.63 -4.60 -6.01
C ALA A 38 8.51 -3.42 -6.41
N LEU A 39 8.54 -2.36 -5.60
CA LEU A 39 9.39 -1.18 -5.84
C LEU A 39 10.88 -1.54 -5.83
N MET A 40 11.32 -2.40 -4.92
CA MET A 40 12.70 -2.89 -4.89
C MET A 40 13.03 -3.73 -6.12
N SER A 41 12.10 -4.58 -6.59
CA SER A 41 12.28 -5.35 -7.82
C SER A 41 12.44 -4.43 -9.03
N ALA A 42 11.54 -3.45 -9.17
CA ALA A 42 11.58 -2.47 -10.25
C ALA A 42 12.84 -1.60 -10.22
N GLY A 43 13.20 -1.06 -9.05
CA GLY A 43 14.40 -0.24 -8.86
C GLY A 43 15.72 -0.98 -9.09
N SER A 44 15.69 -2.32 -9.03
CA SER A 44 16.83 -3.19 -9.36
C SER A 44 16.82 -3.73 -10.79
N GLY A 45 15.83 -3.33 -11.61
CA GLY A 45 15.69 -3.80 -13.00
C GLY A 45 15.17 -5.23 -13.16
N ARG A 46 14.75 -5.90 -12.09
CA ARG A 46 14.21 -7.28 -12.12
C ARG A 46 12.73 -7.35 -12.54
N THR A 47 12.08 -6.21 -12.69
CA THR A 47 10.65 -6.11 -13.01
C THR A 47 10.40 -4.84 -13.79
N SER A 48 9.61 -4.98 -14.85
CA SER A 48 9.11 -3.89 -15.68
C SER A 48 7.81 -3.29 -15.13
N VAL A 49 7.50 -2.07 -15.58
CA VAL A 49 6.23 -1.40 -15.26
C VAL A 49 5.01 -2.18 -15.74
N LEU A 50 5.14 -2.90 -16.87
CA LEU A 50 4.06 -3.73 -17.42
C LEU A 50 3.75 -4.92 -16.52
N GLU A 51 4.78 -5.55 -15.95
CA GLU A 51 4.61 -6.65 -14.99
C GLU A 51 3.95 -6.16 -13.69
N VAL A 52 4.35 -4.98 -13.19
CA VAL A 52 3.68 -4.36 -12.02
C VAL A 52 2.21 -4.07 -12.34
N ARG A 53 1.90 -3.50 -13.51
CA ARG A 53 0.52 -3.24 -13.94
C ARG A 53 -0.28 -4.54 -14.00
N LYS A 54 0.30 -5.61 -14.56
CA LYS A 54 -0.34 -6.93 -14.63
C LYS A 54 -0.62 -7.49 -13.23
N ALA A 55 0.33 -7.35 -12.30
CA ALA A 55 0.15 -7.78 -10.92
C ALA A 55 -0.96 -7.00 -10.19
N LEU A 56 -1.13 -5.70 -10.50
CA LEU A 56 -2.22 -4.88 -9.95
C LEU A 56 -3.59 -5.22 -10.57
N SER A 57 -3.64 -5.59 -11.85
CA SER A 57 -4.88 -5.97 -12.55
C SER A 57 -5.29 -7.43 -12.31
N GLY A 58 -4.36 -8.28 -11.87
CA GLY A 58 -4.59 -9.70 -11.64
C GLY A 58 -5.60 -9.96 -10.52
N GLN A 59 -6.47 -10.95 -10.71
CA GLN A 59 -7.35 -11.44 -9.64
C GLN A 59 -6.60 -12.42 -8.72
N ARG A 60 -6.69 -12.14 -7.42
CA ARG A 60 -6.37 -12.99 -6.25
C ARG A 60 -5.07 -13.85 -6.29
N ASN A 61 -4.13 -13.43 -5.43
CA ASN A 61 -3.16 -14.29 -4.72
C ASN A 61 -1.97 -14.86 -5.48
N GLU A 62 -1.54 -14.28 -6.59
CA GLU A 62 -0.13 -14.40 -6.94
C GLU A 62 0.63 -13.34 -6.12
N ASN A 63 1.32 -13.76 -5.05
CA ASN A 63 2.32 -12.94 -4.38
C ASN A 63 3.47 -12.72 -5.36
N ALA A 64 3.26 -11.86 -6.38
CA ALA A 64 4.20 -11.61 -7.47
C ALA A 64 5.53 -11.06 -6.96
N TYR A 65 5.53 -10.48 -5.75
CA TYR A 65 6.70 -9.87 -5.14
C TYR A 65 6.91 -10.38 -3.71
N LYS A 66 8.18 -10.52 -3.35
CA LYS A 66 8.60 -10.92 -2.00
C LYS A 66 8.07 -9.93 -0.97
N VAL A 67 7.36 -10.45 0.03
CA VAL A 67 6.99 -9.70 1.24
C VAL A 67 8.27 -9.35 2.01
N GLN A 68 8.60 -8.06 2.10
CA GLN A 68 9.81 -7.61 2.79
C GLN A 68 9.75 -7.82 4.29
N ALA A 69 10.88 -7.78 5.00
CA ALA A 69 10.91 -7.95 6.44
C ALA A 69 10.23 -6.76 7.18
N PRO A 70 9.60 -6.96 8.35
CA PRO A 70 8.80 -5.91 9.00
C PRO A 70 9.60 -4.81 9.69
N GLN A 71 10.90 -5.01 9.95
CA GLN A 71 11.73 -4.14 10.79
C GLN A 71 11.91 -2.73 10.21
N GLY A 72 11.78 -2.57 8.89
CA GLY A 72 11.84 -1.26 8.23
C GLY A 72 10.50 -0.54 8.10
N LEU A 73 9.40 -1.13 8.60
CA LEU A 73 8.07 -0.55 8.51
C LEU A 73 7.68 0.12 9.83
N THR A 74 7.28 1.38 9.77
CA THR A 74 6.78 2.12 10.94
C THR A 74 5.52 2.90 10.55
N LEU A 75 4.54 2.91 11.45
CA LEU A 75 3.34 3.74 11.32
C LEU A 75 3.68 5.18 11.70
N ILE A 76 3.53 6.12 10.77
CA ILE A 76 3.92 7.53 10.96
C ILE A 76 2.75 8.43 11.37
N LYS A 77 1.53 8.16 10.91
CA LYS A 77 0.37 9.05 11.09
C LYS A 77 -0.94 8.29 10.92
N ILE A 78 -1.93 8.66 11.71
CA ILE A 78 -3.35 8.33 11.50
C ILE A 78 -4.14 9.63 11.50
N ALA A 79 -5.01 9.82 10.50
CA ALA A 79 -5.92 10.96 10.44
C ALA A 79 -7.31 10.54 10.92
N TYR A 80 -7.91 11.35 11.79
CA TYR A 80 -9.29 11.18 12.24
C TYR A 80 -10.14 12.33 11.74
N PRO A 81 -11.40 12.08 11.32
CA PRO A 81 -12.32 13.15 11.01
C PRO A 81 -12.79 13.85 12.30
N ALA A 82 -13.57 14.92 12.14
CA ALA A 82 -14.23 15.58 13.27
C ALA A 82 -15.04 14.58 14.12
N LYS A 83 -15.15 14.84 15.44
CA LYS A 83 -15.82 13.92 16.38
C LYS A 83 -17.23 13.51 15.95
N SER A 84 -18.01 14.43 15.40
CA SER A 84 -19.36 14.19 14.89
C SER A 84 -19.43 13.19 13.74
N LYS A 85 -18.31 12.96 13.04
CA LYS A 85 -18.21 12.05 11.88
C LYS A 85 -17.56 10.71 12.23
N LEU A 86 -17.15 10.49 13.49
CA LEU A 86 -16.46 9.26 13.88
C LEU A 86 -17.33 8.01 13.73
N ALA A 87 -18.61 8.08 14.11
CA ALA A 87 -19.55 6.95 13.99
C ALA A 87 -19.73 6.53 12.53
N ALA A 88 -19.99 7.50 11.65
CA ALA A 88 -20.11 7.24 10.21
C ALA A 88 -18.81 6.66 9.62
N GLN A 89 -17.65 7.15 10.05
CA GLN A 89 -16.36 6.60 9.62
C GLN A 89 -16.19 5.14 10.05
N ALA A 90 -16.60 4.78 11.27
CA ALA A 90 -16.53 3.40 11.76
C ALA A 90 -17.36 2.46 10.88
N GLU A 91 -18.60 2.82 10.56
CA GLU A 91 -19.48 2.04 9.67
C GLU A 91 -18.87 1.83 8.28
N LEU A 92 -18.29 2.89 7.70
CA LEU A 92 -17.63 2.81 6.39
C LEU A 92 -16.44 1.85 6.38
N THR A 93 -15.68 1.78 7.48
CA THR A 93 -14.48 0.92 7.57
C THR A 93 -14.77 -0.56 7.78
N GLN A 94 -15.98 -0.90 8.26
CA GLN A 94 -16.38 -2.29 8.52
C GLN A 94 -16.91 -3.02 7.27
N ARG A 95 -17.27 -2.30 6.20
CA ARG A 95 -17.82 -2.89 4.97
C ARG A 95 -16.74 -3.60 4.14
N THR A 96 -17.07 -4.80 3.67
CA THR A 96 -16.28 -5.49 2.64
C THR A 96 -16.53 -4.83 1.29
N ARG A 97 -15.48 -4.35 0.63
CA ARG A 97 -15.57 -3.63 -0.65
C ARG A 97 -15.38 -4.55 -1.85
N THR A 98 -16.18 -4.32 -2.89
CA THR A 98 -16.12 -4.97 -4.22
C THR A 98 -15.69 -3.97 -5.31
N LEU A 99 -15.35 -4.46 -6.50
CA LEU A 99 -14.84 -3.62 -7.61
C LEU A 99 -15.91 -2.63 -8.10
N ASP A 100 -17.18 -2.93 -7.90
CA ASP A 100 -18.32 -2.13 -8.33
C ASP A 100 -18.60 -0.92 -7.40
N ASP A 101 -17.94 -0.85 -6.24
CA ASP A 101 -18.12 0.21 -5.23
C ASP A 101 -17.31 1.50 -5.52
N ASN A 102 -16.62 1.59 -6.67
CA ASN A 102 -15.58 2.60 -6.95
C ASN A 102 -15.85 3.45 -8.21
#